data_AF-A0A3N4RWG0-F1
#
_entry.id   AF-A0A3N4RWG0-F1
#
_cell.length_a   1.000
_cell.length_b   1.000
_cell.length_c   1.000
_cell.angle_alpha   90.00
_cell.angle_beta   90.00
_cell.angle_gamma   90.00
#
_symmetry.space_group_name_H-M   'P 1'
#
loop_
_entity.id
_entity.type
_entity.pdbx_description
1 polymer ?
#
loop_
_entity_poly.entity_id
_entity_poly.type
_entity_poly.pdbx_seq_one_letter_code
_entity_poly.pdbx_strand_id
1 'polypeptide(L)'
;MLTTAVVVAAALAVVLTQAGGGSGKHGEVFLQAADSAGQDPFTESSAKKSSVAPVTPAPAASAAPADQLRGVDGGAPGLYSGTRYTSSCDVEKQIKYFQDSPPRNKAFASQAGVRPAAVPAYLRSLTPVQLRADTRVTNHGYRDGSTTAYQSVLQTGTAVLVDGHGMPRVRCACGNPLTPPVAQQTTPTTMGTAWPAYRPSNVVVVTPAAQVVDVFVIFDHEHDDWFGRDRGDGTGRHDRPAKPPADPNPMYPPPQHGCPPTPGQSGASGTTPCPPTSTGPSRPSGPGTVPKSPPPNSPSAQSPGKSPSSKSPSSGSPPSGSPPAESPKSESPSAESPNTESPSTEGPSSAQPVSPASSGPQSSPSSPGAVSEASQEPAAPGSPQV
;
A
#
# COMPACT_ATOMS: atom_id res chain seq x y z
N MET A 1 -37.34 36.17 -26.90
CA MET A 1 -37.32 35.82 -25.47
C MET A 1 -37.46 34.30 -25.39
N LEU A 2 -36.35 33.58 -25.56
CA LEU A 2 -35.56 32.96 -24.47
C LEU A 2 -36.39 31.98 -23.63
N THR A 3 -36.15 30.67 -23.79
CA THR A 3 -35.23 29.91 -22.91
C THR A 3 -35.21 28.45 -23.33
N THR A 4 -34.11 28.01 -23.92
CA THR A 4 -33.79 26.59 -24.16
C THR A 4 -33.07 26.07 -22.91
N ALA A 5 -33.72 25.19 -22.14
CA ALA A 5 -33.11 24.53 -20.99
C ALA A 5 -32.31 23.31 -21.48
N VAL A 6 -30.98 23.39 -21.37
CA VAL A 6 -30.08 22.26 -21.61
C VAL A 6 -29.98 21.46 -20.31
N VAL A 7 -30.60 20.28 -20.28
CA VAL A 7 -30.44 19.32 -19.18
C VAL A 7 -29.16 18.52 -19.45
N VAL A 8 -28.11 18.81 -18.70
CA VAL A 8 -26.88 18.01 -18.70
C VAL A 8 -27.10 16.82 -17.77
N ALA A 9 -27.41 15.66 -18.34
CA ALA A 9 -27.46 14.40 -17.61
C ALA A 9 -26.02 13.92 -17.35
N ALA A 10 -25.56 14.04 -16.10
CA ALA A 10 -24.31 13.44 -15.65
C ALA A 10 -24.52 11.92 -15.48
N ALA A 11 -24.03 11.13 -16.43
CA ALA A 11 -24.01 9.68 -16.31
C ALA A 11 -22.89 9.27 -15.34
N LEU A 12 -23.27 8.94 -14.10
CA LEU A 12 -22.41 8.22 -13.15
C LEU A 12 -22.25 6.78 -13.66
N ALA A 13 -21.11 6.50 -14.29
CA ALA A 13 -20.71 5.13 -14.61
C ALA A 13 -20.30 4.41 -13.32
N VAL A 14 -21.25 3.69 -12.71
CA VAL A 14 -20.96 2.69 -11.68
C VAL A 14 -20.28 1.52 -12.38
N VAL A 15 -18.95 1.47 -12.31
CA VAL A 15 -18.19 0.29 -12.72
C VAL A 15 -18.42 -0.80 -11.67
N LEU A 16 -19.37 -1.69 -11.95
CA LEU A 16 -19.50 -2.97 -11.27
C LEU A 16 -18.30 -3.84 -11.65
N THR A 17 -17.24 -3.79 -10.85
CA THR A 17 -16.15 -4.76 -10.96
C THR A 17 -16.70 -6.14 -10.62
N GLN A 18 -16.65 -7.03 -11.60
CA GLN A 18 -17.04 -8.43 -11.45
C GLN A 18 -16.29 -9.05 -10.26
N ALA A 19 -17.06 -9.59 -9.32
CA ALA A 19 -16.54 -10.40 -8.23
C ALA A 19 -15.86 -11.64 -8.81
N GLY A 20 -14.53 -11.59 -8.92
CA GLY A 20 -13.71 -12.78 -9.14
C GLY A 20 -13.83 -13.68 -7.93
N GLY A 21 -14.46 -14.85 -8.10
CA GLY A 21 -14.66 -15.85 -7.08
C GLY A 21 -13.33 -16.38 -6.54
N GLY A 22 -12.93 -15.90 -5.36
CA GLY A 22 -11.87 -16.48 -4.55
C GLY A 22 -12.46 -17.35 -3.45
N SER A 23 -11.95 -18.58 -3.32
CA SER A 23 -12.39 -19.65 -2.41
C SER A 23 -12.07 -19.41 -0.93
N GLY A 24 -12.32 -18.21 -0.40
CA GLY A 24 -12.45 -18.01 1.04
C GLY A 24 -13.84 -18.45 1.47
N LYS A 25 -13.97 -19.22 2.56
CA LYS A 25 -15.28 -19.37 3.18
C LYS A 25 -15.77 -17.97 3.53
N HIS A 26 -16.97 -17.61 3.10
CA HIS A 26 -17.53 -16.28 3.35
C HIS A 26 -17.36 -15.91 4.84
N GLY A 27 -16.73 -14.76 5.11
CA GLY A 27 -16.55 -14.26 6.48
C GLY A 27 -15.20 -14.55 7.15
N GLU A 28 -14.18 -15.11 6.49
CA GLU A 28 -12.84 -15.27 7.10
C GLU A 28 -11.92 -14.06 6.88
N VAL A 29 -11.10 -13.73 7.89
CA VAL A 29 -10.09 -12.66 7.85
C VAL A 29 -8.80 -13.14 8.47
N PHE A 30 -7.71 -13.11 7.71
CA PHE A 30 -6.42 -13.62 8.15
C PHE A 30 -5.58 -12.53 8.81
N LEU A 31 -5.10 -12.80 10.03
CA LEU A 31 -4.11 -11.97 10.71
C LEU A 31 -2.72 -12.25 10.12
N GLN A 32 -2.02 -11.21 9.73
CA GLN A 32 -0.72 -11.30 9.07
C GLN A 32 0.30 -10.47 9.84
N ALA A 33 1.19 -11.17 10.57
CA ALA A 33 2.27 -10.54 11.33
C ALA A 33 3.22 -9.76 10.40
N ALA A 34 3.85 -8.70 10.90
CA ALA A 34 4.64 -7.78 10.09
C ALA A 34 5.84 -8.44 9.39
N ASP A 35 6.45 -9.42 10.04
CA ASP A 35 7.64 -10.16 9.61
C ASP A 35 7.33 -11.48 8.87
N SER A 36 6.07 -11.90 8.85
CA SER A 36 5.66 -13.15 8.20
C SER A 36 5.41 -12.98 6.70
N ALA A 37 5.85 -13.93 5.87
CA ALA A 37 5.48 -13.95 4.46
C ALA A 37 3.96 -14.18 4.25
N GLY A 38 3.28 -14.83 5.19
CA GLY A 38 1.86 -15.14 5.05
C GLY A 38 1.57 -16.23 4.01
N GLN A 39 0.35 -16.23 3.48
CA GLN A 39 -0.13 -17.24 2.53
C GLN A 39 0.19 -16.86 1.08
N ASP A 40 0.60 -17.87 0.29
CA ASP A 40 0.81 -17.81 -1.15
C ASP A 40 1.65 -16.60 -1.61
N PRO A 41 2.92 -16.46 -1.15
CA PRO A 41 3.74 -15.30 -1.47
C PRO A 41 4.03 -15.23 -2.98
N PHE A 42 3.88 -14.03 -3.54
CA PHE A 42 4.30 -13.70 -4.90
C PHE A 42 5.82 -13.75 -5.03
N THR A 43 6.55 -13.31 -4.03
CA THR A 43 8.02 -13.29 -4.01
C THR A 43 8.54 -13.58 -2.60
N GLU A 44 9.83 -13.83 -2.49
CA GLU A 44 10.52 -13.67 -1.22
C GLU A 44 10.42 -12.21 -0.71
N SER A 45 10.76 -12.00 0.56
CA SER A 45 10.66 -10.68 1.20
C SER A 45 11.62 -9.66 0.59
N SER A 46 11.06 -8.49 0.25
CA SER A 46 11.76 -7.25 -0.04
C SER A 46 11.69 -6.25 1.12
N ALA A 47 11.04 -6.59 2.24
CA ALA A 47 11.02 -5.75 3.43
C ALA A 47 12.44 -5.59 3.99
N LYS A 48 12.85 -4.35 4.27
CA LYS A 48 14.08 -4.07 5.03
C LYS A 48 13.75 -4.18 6.52
N LYS A 49 14.66 -4.77 7.30
CA LYS A 49 14.46 -4.91 8.74
C LYS A 49 14.30 -3.52 9.36
N SER A 50 13.19 -3.28 10.03
CA SER A 50 13.09 -2.17 10.97
C SER A 50 13.75 -2.59 12.27
N SER A 51 14.54 -1.70 12.88
CA SER A 51 15.18 -1.97 14.17
C SER A 51 14.19 -1.88 15.35
N VAL A 52 12.97 -1.41 15.09
CA VAL A 52 11.96 -1.10 16.10
C VAL A 52 10.91 -2.22 16.18
N ALA A 53 10.70 -2.75 17.39
CA ALA A 53 9.63 -3.69 17.65
C ALA A 53 8.25 -3.03 17.41
N PRO A 54 7.24 -3.75 16.88
CA PRO A 54 5.91 -3.21 16.69
C PRO A 54 5.39 -2.57 17.99
N VAL A 55 5.25 -1.25 18.00
CA VAL A 55 4.74 -0.54 19.17
C VAL A 55 3.25 -0.79 19.31
N THR A 56 2.81 -1.04 20.55
CA THR A 56 1.41 -1.18 20.90
C THR A 56 0.84 0.21 21.13
N PRO A 57 -0.07 0.73 20.28
CA PRO A 57 -0.79 1.94 20.63
C PRO A 57 -1.65 1.69 21.87
N ALA A 58 -1.69 2.68 22.78
CA ALA A 58 -2.59 2.64 23.93
C ALA A 58 -4.06 2.50 23.45
N PRO A 59 -4.94 1.85 24.24
CA PRO A 59 -6.34 1.68 23.85
C PRO A 59 -6.97 3.04 23.55
N ALA A 60 -7.58 3.19 22.38
CA ALA A 60 -8.42 4.35 22.12
C ALA A 60 -9.55 4.38 23.15
N ALA A 61 -9.72 5.51 23.84
CA ALA A 61 -10.74 5.68 24.89
C ALA A 61 -12.20 5.66 24.34
N SER A 62 -12.38 5.51 23.03
CA SER A 62 -13.67 5.21 22.40
C SER A 62 -13.45 4.27 21.21
N ALA A 63 -13.50 2.96 21.47
CA ALA A 63 -13.57 1.95 20.43
C ALA A 63 -14.88 2.12 19.64
N ALA A 64 -14.78 2.19 18.31
CA ALA A 64 -15.97 2.00 17.47
C ALA A 64 -16.49 0.58 17.66
N PRO A 65 -17.80 0.31 17.46
CA PRO A 65 -18.31 -1.05 17.39
C PRO A 65 -17.47 -1.88 16.43
N ALA A 66 -17.14 -3.13 16.79
CA ALA A 66 -16.25 -3.99 16.03
C ALA A 66 -16.68 -4.23 14.56
N ASP A 67 -17.93 -3.93 14.23
CA ASP A 67 -18.51 -4.07 12.90
C ASP A 67 -18.35 -2.82 12.01
N GLN A 68 -17.84 -1.69 12.53
CA GLN A 68 -17.59 -0.48 11.73
C GLN A 68 -16.08 -0.20 11.65
N LEU A 69 -15.46 -0.74 10.61
CA LEU A 69 -14.08 -0.42 10.26
C LEU A 69 -13.91 1.09 10.04
N ARG A 70 -12.96 1.70 10.76
CA ARG A 70 -12.65 3.12 10.62
C ARG A 70 -11.88 3.36 9.33
N GLY A 71 -12.39 4.24 8.48
CA GLY A 71 -11.65 4.80 7.36
C GLY A 71 -10.66 5.88 7.84
N VAL A 72 -9.42 5.85 7.34
CA VAL A 72 -8.43 6.91 7.53
C VAL A 72 -7.91 7.37 6.18
N ASP A 73 -7.84 8.68 5.97
CA ASP A 73 -7.34 9.29 4.74
C ASP A 73 -5.87 8.88 4.48
N GLY A 74 -5.58 8.35 3.29
CA GLY A 74 -4.27 7.86 2.88
C GLY A 74 -3.18 8.93 2.83
N GLY A 75 -3.57 10.19 2.72
CA GLY A 75 -2.68 11.34 2.74
C GLY A 75 -2.53 11.98 4.11
N ALA A 76 -3.20 11.45 5.14
CA ALA A 76 -3.12 12.00 6.49
C ALA A 76 -1.66 11.97 7.00
N PRO A 77 -1.09 13.12 7.37
CA PRO A 77 0.23 13.17 8.00
C PRO A 77 0.30 12.25 9.22
N GLY A 78 1.33 11.41 9.28
CA GLY A 78 1.48 10.44 10.37
C GLY A 78 0.57 9.22 10.29
N LEU A 79 -0.11 8.96 9.18
CA LEU A 79 -0.67 7.63 8.92
C LEU A 79 0.42 6.55 8.90
N TYR A 80 1.60 6.90 8.39
CA TYR A 80 2.71 5.98 8.16
C TYR A 80 3.93 6.26 9.03
N SER A 81 4.72 5.22 9.24
CA SER A 81 6.04 5.29 9.88
C SER A 81 7.13 4.80 8.93
N GLY A 82 8.38 5.03 9.33
CA GLY A 82 9.57 4.60 8.60
C GLY A 82 10.82 5.10 9.30
N THR A 83 11.98 4.67 8.84
CA THR A 83 13.26 5.21 9.32
C THR A 83 13.73 6.26 8.33
N ARG A 84 14.12 7.43 8.81
CA ARG A 84 14.62 8.50 7.96
C ARG A 84 15.88 8.05 7.19
N TYR A 85 16.00 8.46 5.94
CA TYR A 85 17.07 8.08 5.01
C TYR A 85 17.13 6.59 4.64
N THR A 86 16.15 5.81 5.08
CA THR A 86 16.10 4.36 4.86
C THR A 86 14.73 3.94 4.34
N SER A 87 14.71 3.30 3.18
CA SER A 87 13.48 2.68 2.67
C SER A 87 13.04 1.49 3.52
N SER A 88 11.73 1.33 3.75
CA SER A 88 11.16 0.13 4.37
C SER A 88 11.10 -1.08 3.42
N CYS A 89 11.18 -0.84 2.11
CA CYS A 89 11.10 -1.87 1.08
C CYS A 89 12.19 -1.71 0.03
N ASP A 90 12.82 -2.81 -0.35
CA ASP A 90 13.74 -2.86 -1.48
C ASP A 90 12.97 -3.01 -2.79
N VAL A 91 12.64 -1.87 -3.41
CA VAL A 91 11.85 -1.80 -4.65
C VAL A 91 12.57 -2.50 -5.81
N GLU A 92 13.88 -2.35 -5.93
CA GLU A 92 14.65 -2.96 -7.02
C GLU A 92 14.77 -4.48 -6.86
N LYS A 93 14.91 -4.95 -5.62
CA LYS A 93 14.83 -6.39 -5.31
C LYS A 93 13.47 -6.97 -5.68
N GLN A 94 12.38 -6.26 -5.37
CA GLN A 94 11.03 -6.67 -5.75
C GLN A 94 10.86 -6.73 -7.28
N ILE A 95 11.36 -5.73 -8.00
CA ILE A 95 11.36 -5.70 -9.48
C ILE A 95 12.11 -6.91 -10.03
N LYS A 96 13.30 -7.19 -9.49
CA LYS A 96 14.11 -8.34 -9.89
C LYS A 96 13.35 -9.67 -9.74
N TYR A 97 12.67 -9.87 -8.61
CA TYR A 97 11.86 -11.09 -8.42
C TYR A 97 10.78 -11.28 -9.49
N PHE A 98 10.13 -10.20 -9.91
CA PHE A 98 9.15 -10.27 -10.99
C PHE A 98 9.80 -10.48 -12.36
N GLN A 99 10.94 -9.86 -12.64
CA GLN A 99 11.70 -10.08 -13.89
C GLN A 99 12.18 -11.53 -14.02
N ASP A 100 12.60 -12.13 -12.90
CA ASP A 100 13.08 -13.51 -12.84
C ASP A 100 11.91 -14.53 -12.93
N SER A 101 10.64 -14.08 -12.87
CA SER A 101 9.46 -14.95 -13.00
C SER A 101 8.36 -14.32 -13.88
N PRO A 102 8.40 -14.53 -15.21
CA PRO A 102 7.39 -14.01 -16.12
C PRO A 102 5.93 -14.38 -15.76
N PRO A 103 5.61 -15.61 -15.29
CA PRO A 103 4.25 -15.96 -14.88
C PRO A 103 3.75 -15.12 -13.68
N ARG A 104 4.59 -14.96 -12.64
CA ARG A 104 4.26 -14.14 -11.46
C ARG A 104 4.15 -12.67 -11.82
N ASN A 105 5.04 -12.15 -12.68
CA ASN A 105 4.94 -10.78 -13.19
C ASN A 105 3.63 -10.53 -13.93
N LYS A 106 3.20 -11.46 -14.80
CA LYS A 106 1.94 -11.35 -15.53
C LYS A 106 0.74 -11.33 -14.57
N ALA A 107 0.72 -12.21 -13.59
CA ALA A 107 -0.34 -12.27 -12.59
C ALA A 107 -0.40 -11.01 -11.71
N PHE A 108 0.76 -10.53 -11.25
CA PHE A 108 0.87 -9.28 -10.51
C PHE A 108 0.39 -8.09 -11.34
N ALA A 109 0.84 -7.99 -12.59
CA ALA A 109 0.48 -6.92 -13.51
C ALA A 109 -1.04 -6.87 -13.75
N SER A 110 -1.66 -8.04 -13.94
CA SER A 110 -3.11 -8.16 -14.07
C SER A 110 -3.84 -7.62 -12.84
N GLN A 111 -3.36 -7.97 -11.64
CA GLN A 111 -3.97 -7.50 -10.39
C GLN A 111 -3.73 -6.01 -10.12
N ALA A 112 -2.56 -5.49 -10.48
CA ALA A 112 -2.20 -4.09 -10.35
C ALA A 112 -2.84 -3.20 -11.43
N GLY A 113 -3.45 -3.77 -12.46
CA GLY A 113 -4.06 -3.02 -13.57
C GLY A 113 -3.04 -2.37 -14.50
N VAL A 114 -1.84 -2.96 -14.64
CA VAL A 114 -0.76 -2.45 -15.49
C VAL A 114 -0.33 -3.50 -16.51
N ARG A 115 0.37 -3.07 -17.57
CA ARG A 115 0.98 -4.02 -18.51
C ARG A 115 2.16 -4.73 -17.82
N PRO A 116 2.46 -6.01 -18.13
CA PRO A 116 3.61 -6.71 -17.56
C PRO A 116 4.95 -5.99 -17.72
N ALA A 117 5.17 -5.33 -18.86
CA ALA A 117 6.36 -4.52 -19.11
C ALA A 117 6.42 -3.22 -18.27
N ALA A 118 5.28 -2.77 -17.73
CA ALA A 118 5.18 -1.55 -16.93
C ALA A 118 5.35 -1.80 -15.42
N VAL A 119 5.41 -3.06 -14.97
CA VAL A 119 5.57 -3.41 -13.54
C VAL A 119 6.79 -2.72 -12.90
N PRO A 120 7.98 -2.66 -13.54
CA PRO A 120 9.11 -1.94 -12.94
C PRO A 120 8.83 -0.45 -12.70
N ALA A 121 8.22 0.23 -13.68
CA ALA A 121 7.88 1.64 -13.56
C ALA A 121 6.77 1.87 -12.51
N TYR A 122 5.78 0.98 -12.46
CA TYR A 122 4.73 1.01 -11.46
C TYR A 122 5.31 0.88 -10.05
N LEU A 123 6.14 -0.13 -9.78
CA LEU A 123 6.74 -0.34 -8.46
C LEU A 123 7.61 0.85 -8.02
N ARG A 124 8.37 1.47 -8.93
CA ARG A 124 9.14 2.70 -8.66
C ARG A 124 8.29 3.93 -8.39
N SER A 125 7.04 3.95 -8.85
CA SER A 125 6.12 5.06 -8.57
C SER A 125 5.49 5.01 -7.18
N LEU A 126 5.64 3.88 -6.47
CA LEU A 126 5.09 3.67 -5.14
C LEU A 126 6.09 4.10 -4.07
N THR A 127 5.57 4.63 -2.97
CA THR A 127 6.36 5.09 -1.84
C THR A 127 6.51 3.97 -0.80
N PRO A 128 7.73 3.61 -0.39
CA PRO A 128 7.94 2.62 0.67
C PRO A 128 7.72 3.24 2.06
N VAL A 129 6.80 2.65 2.83
CA VAL A 129 6.44 3.06 4.19
C VAL A 129 6.20 1.85 5.10
N GLN A 130 5.94 2.09 6.39
CA GLN A 130 5.45 1.10 7.36
C GLN A 130 4.10 1.55 7.92
N LEU A 131 3.23 0.58 8.22
CA LEU A 131 1.92 0.86 8.82
C LEU A 131 2.05 1.25 10.30
N ARG A 132 1.32 2.29 10.74
CA ARG A 132 1.23 2.67 12.17
C ARG A 132 0.01 2.12 12.91
N ALA A 133 -0.85 1.39 12.22
CA ALA A 133 -2.01 0.73 12.79
C ALA A 133 -2.29 -0.58 12.07
N ASP A 134 -2.97 -1.49 12.76
CA ASP A 134 -3.42 -2.75 12.19
C ASP A 134 -4.40 -2.44 11.05
N THR A 135 -4.08 -2.86 9.84
CA THR A 135 -4.75 -2.38 8.62
C THR A 135 -5.44 -3.49 7.87
N ARG A 136 -6.73 -3.30 7.60
CA ARG A 136 -7.56 -4.19 6.80
C ARG A 136 -7.29 -4.00 5.30
N VAL A 137 -7.05 -5.09 4.60
CA VAL A 137 -6.81 -5.11 3.14
C VAL A 137 -7.43 -6.37 2.51
N THR A 138 -7.59 -6.35 1.19
CA THR A 138 -7.64 -7.59 0.41
C THR A 138 -6.20 -7.89 -0.06
N ASN A 139 -5.68 -9.04 0.34
CA ASN A 139 -4.35 -9.51 -0.03
C ASN A 139 -4.48 -10.54 -1.16
N HIS A 140 -3.66 -10.40 -2.20
CA HIS A 140 -3.71 -11.26 -3.37
C HIS A 140 -2.51 -12.20 -3.41
N GLY A 141 -2.74 -13.49 -3.17
CA GLY A 141 -1.70 -14.51 -3.23
C GLY A 141 -1.45 -15.02 -4.65
N TYR A 142 -0.39 -15.81 -4.83
CA TYR A 142 -0.12 -16.53 -6.07
C TYR A 142 0.00 -18.03 -5.84
N ARG A 143 -0.95 -18.79 -6.35
CA ARG A 143 -1.01 -20.25 -6.23
C ARG A 143 -1.47 -20.86 -7.55
N ASP A 144 -0.84 -21.97 -7.93
CA ASP A 144 -1.19 -22.76 -9.13
C ASP A 144 -1.30 -21.94 -10.43
N GLY A 145 -0.40 -20.96 -10.60
CA GLY A 145 -0.37 -20.12 -11.80
C GLY A 145 -1.34 -18.95 -11.82
N SER A 146 -2.08 -18.71 -10.73
CA SER A 146 -3.17 -17.74 -10.68
C SER A 146 -3.16 -16.88 -9.41
N THR A 147 -3.82 -15.72 -9.47
CA THR A 147 -4.06 -14.87 -8.29
C THR A 147 -5.18 -15.45 -7.44
N THR A 148 -4.93 -15.56 -6.13
CA THR A 148 -5.96 -15.81 -5.12
C THR A 148 -6.25 -14.51 -4.38
N ALA A 149 -7.45 -14.33 -3.83
CA ALA A 149 -7.81 -13.16 -3.03
C ALA A 149 -8.32 -13.60 -1.67
N TYR A 150 -7.84 -12.96 -0.59
CA TYR A 150 -8.30 -13.21 0.77
C TYR A 150 -8.30 -11.93 1.61
N GLN A 151 -9.25 -11.82 2.53
CA GLN A 151 -9.30 -10.69 3.46
C GLN A 151 -8.20 -10.83 4.52
N SER A 152 -7.50 -9.75 4.82
CA SER A 152 -6.42 -9.74 5.80
C SER A 152 -6.46 -8.53 6.71
N VAL A 153 -5.93 -8.69 7.91
CA VAL A 153 -5.43 -7.58 8.75
C VAL A 153 -3.92 -7.69 8.80
N LEU A 154 -3.24 -6.66 8.30
CA LEU A 154 -1.79 -6.51 8.39
C LEU A 154 -1.44 -5.88 9.73
N GLN A 155 -0.52 -6.49 10.46
CA GLN A 155 -0.03 -5.93 11.73
C GLN A 155 0.64 -4.58 11.51
N THR A 156 0.49 -3.69 12.49
CA THR A 156 1.33 -2.50 12.66
C THR A 156 2.82 -2.83 12.50
N GLY A 157 3.57 -1.98 11.79
CA GLY A 157 4.98 -2.22 11.41
C GLY A 157 5.16 -3.00 10.11
N THR A 158 4.09 -3.49 9.47
CA THR A 158 4.22 -4.13 8.15
C THR A 158 4.74 -3.12 7.11
N ALA A 159 5.84 -3.47 6.43
CA ALA A 159 6.38 -2.70 5.32
C ALA A 159 5.52 -2.86 4.06
N VAL A 160 5.09 -1.74 3.48
CA VAL A 160 4.23 -1.68 2.29
C VAL A 160 4.72 -0.63 1.29
N LEU A 161 4.36 -0.84 0.02
CA LEU A 161 4.46 0.19 -1.02
C LEU A 161 3.09 0.85 -1.19
N VAL A 162 3.00 2.17 -1.04
CA VAL A 162 1.76 2.96 -1.19
C VAL A 162 1.75 3.76 -2.48
N ASP A 163 0.58 3.97 -3.08
CA ASP A 163 0.45 4.83 -4.26
C ASP A 163 0.38 6.33 -3.92
N GLY A 164 0.21 7.16 -4.95
CA GLY A 164 0.10 8.62 -4.79
C GLY A 164 -1.16 9.09 -4.05
N HIS A 165 -2.10 8.22 -3.70
CA HIS A 165 -3.24 8.55 -2.83
C HIS A 165 -3.08 7.94 -1.44
N GLY A 166 -1.89 7.39 -1.15
CA GLY A 166 -1.59 6.73 0.10
C GLY A 166 -2.34 5.43 0.28
N MET A 167 -2.67 4.69 -0.78
CA MET A 167 -3.28 3.37 -0.63
C MET A 167 -2.20 2.29 -0.60
N PRO A 168 -2.19 1.34 0.38
CA PRO A 168 -1.30 0.19 0.33
C PRO A 168 -1.55 -0.65 -0.93
N ARG A 169 -0.52 -0.83 -1.76
CA ARG A 169 -0.59 -1.54 -3.05
C ARG A 169 0.22 -2.81 -3.10
N VAL A 170 1.28 -2.93 -2.30
CA VAL A 170 2.12 -4.12 -2.23
C VAL A 170 2.57 -4.36 -0.79
N ARG A 171 2.51 -5.60 -0.33
CA ARG A 171 3.11 -6.01 0.95
C ARG A 171 4.53 -6.52 0.71
N CYS A 172 5.52 -5.86 1.29
CA CYS A 172 6.94 -6.14 0.97
C CYS A 172 7.43 -7.48 1.53
N ALA A 173 6.78 -8.02 2.57
CA ALA A 173 7.12 -9.33 3.13
C ALA A 173 6.87 -10.51 2.16
N CYS A 174 6.00 -10.33 1.16
CA CYS A 174 5.61 -11.40 0.23
C CYS A 174 5.45 -10.98 -1.23
N GLY A 175 5.62 -9.69 -1.56
CA GLY A 175 5.42 -9.16 -2.91
C GLY A 175 3.96 -9.15 -3.38
N ASN A 176 3.01 -9.49 -2.50
CA ASN A 176 1.62 -9.63 -2.88
C ASN A 176 1.00 -8.26 -3.21
N PRO A 177 0.25 -8.14 -4.32
CA PRO A 177 -0.57 -6.97 -4.57
C PRO A 177 -1.68 -6.86 -3.51
N LEU A 178 -1.98 -5.63 -3.13
CA LEU A 178 -3.01 -5.28 -2.17
C LEU A 178 -4.08 -4.42 -2.84
N THR A 179 -5.34 -4.65 -2.47
CA THR A 179 -6.48 -3.80 -2.86
C THR A 179 -7.30 -3.44 -1.63
N PRO A 180 -8.22 -2.46 -1.73
CA PRO A 180 -9.14 -2.16 -0.63
C PRO A 180 -9.84 -3.43 -0.12
N PRO A 181 -10.11 -3.50 1.19
CA PRO A 181 -10.86 -4.62 1.76
C PRO A 181 -12.29 -4.61 1.24
N VAL A 182 -12.89 -5.81 1.17
CA VAL A 182 -14.29 -5.98 0.79
C VAL A 182 -15.13 -6.00 2.07
N ALA A 183 -16.20 -5.20 2.08
CA ALA A 183 -17.16 -5.19 3.17
C ALA A 183 -17.71 -6.60 3.43
N GLN A 184 -17.67 -7.03 4.69
CA GLN A 184 -18.24 -8.30 5.11
C GLN A 184 -19.67 -8.06 5.60
N GLN A 185 -20.58 -8.95 5.22
CA GLN A 185 -21.99 -8.84 5.63
C GLN A 185 -22.22 -9.31 7.08
N THR A 186 -21.25 -10.01 7.65
CA THR A 186 -21.28 -10.57 9.01
C THR A 186 -19.96 -10.28 9.72
N THR A 187 -19.97 -10.32 11.04
CA THR A 187 -18.74 -10.25 11.85
C THR A 187 -17.77 -11.34 11.39
N PRO A 188 -16.56 -10.99 10.95
CA PRO A 188 -15.67 -11.97 10.36
C PRO A 188 -15.01 -12.88 11.41
N THR A 189 -14.87 -14.16 11.07
CA THR A 189 -14.02 -15.09 11.83
C THR A 189 -12.56 -14.75 11.56
N THR A 190 -11.85 -14.43 12.63
CA THR A 190 -10.43 -14.10 12.56
C THR A 190 -9.61 -15.41 12.52
N MET A 191 -8.69 -15.50 11.57
CA MET A 191 -7.82 -16.66 11.34
C MET A 191 -6.35 -16.31 11.54
N GLY A 192 -5.56 -17.28 12.00
CA GLY A 192 -4.14 -17.11 12.31
C GLY A 192 -3.86 -16.64 13.74
N THR A 193 -2.59 -16.43 14.06
CA THR A 193 -2.15 -16.07 15.41
C THR A 193 -2.33 -14.57 15.65
N ALA A 194 -3.14 -14.21 16.64
CA ALA A 194 -3.25 -12.83 17.11
C ALA A 194 -1.99 -12.43 17.88
N TRP A 195 -1.43 -11.25 17.57
CA TRP A 195 -0.39 -10.63 18.40
C TRP A 195 -1.01 -10.08 19.70
N PRO A 196 -0.25 -9.93 20.79
CA PRO A 196 -0.78 -9.48 22.08
C PRO A 196 -1.56 -8.15 22.02
N ALA A 197 -1.13 -7.25 21.14
CA ALA A 197 -1.73 -5.94 20.92
C ALA A 197 -2.92 -5.93 19.96
N TYR A 198 -3.24 -7.05 19.30
CA TYR A 198 -4.32 -7.11 18.31
C TYR A 198 -5.66 -6.78 18.98
N ARG A 199 -6.35 -5.77 18.47
CA ARG A 199 -7.70 -5.40 18.89
C ARG A 199 -8.53 -5.16 17.63
N PRO A 200 -9.59 -5.95 17.37
CA PRO A 200 -10.45 -5.74 16.20
C PRO A 200 -11.00 -4.31 16.08
N SER A 201 -11.31 -3.67 17.22
CA SER A 201 -11.80 -2.29 17.29
C SER A 201 -10.77 -1.22 16.88
N ASN A 202 -9.49 -1.58 16.85
CA ASN A 202 -8.39 -0.68 16.47
C ASN A 202 -7.96 -0.87 15.01
N VAL A 203 -8.58 -1.82 14.30
CA VAL A 203 -8.29 -2.07 12.89
C VAL A 203 -8.85 -0.94 12.04
N VAL A 204 -8.01 -0.42 11.14
CA VAL A 204 -8.36 0.66 10.22
C VAL A 204 -8.44 0.17 8.78
N VAL A 205 -9.09 0.96 7.95
CA VAL A 205 -9.07 0.86 6.49
C VAL A 205 -8.47 2.17 5.97
N VAL A 206 -7.45 2.08 5.13
CA VAL A 206 -6.95 3.26 4.45
C VAL A 206 -7.89 3.59 3.28
N THR A 207 -8.33 4.83 3.20
CA THR A 207 -9.16 5.38 2.12
C THR A 207 -8.34 6.32 1.26
N PRO A 208 -8.56 6.40 -0.07
CA PRO A 208 -7.72 7.20 -0.93
C PRO A 208 -7.81 8.68 -0.58
N ALA A 209 -6.67 9.37 -0.52
CA ALA A 209 -6.62 10.82 -0.40
C ALA A 209 -7.35 11.48 -1.57
N ALA A 210 -8.06 12.59 -1.31
CA ALA A 210 -8.77 13.32 -2.37
C ALA A 210 -7.82 13.91 -3.43
N GLN A 211 -6.59 14.23 -3.03
CA GLN A 211 -5.54 14.77 -3.89
C GLN A 211 -4.35 13.82 -3.92
N VAL A 212 -3.53 13.95 -4.98
CA VAL A 212 -2.24 13.27 -5.02
C VAL A 212 -1.36 13.82 -3.91
N VAL A 213 -0.77 12.90 -3.14
CA VAL A 213 0.19 13.18 -2.08
C VAL A 213 1.58 13.19 -2.71
N ASP A 214 2.14 14.39 -2.84
CA ASP A 214 3.50 14.56 -3.38
C ASP A 214 4.57 14.28 -2.31
N VAL A 215 4.27 14.56 -1.04
CA VAL A 215 5.16 14.33 0.10
C VAL A 215 4.38 13.67 1.22
N PHE A 216 4.81 12.48 1.64
CA PHE A 216 4.29 11.79 2.80
C PHE A 216 5.00 12.26 4.06
N VAL A 217 4.25 12.74 5.05
CA VAL A 217 4.80 13.05 6.40
C VAL A 217 4.77 11.77 7.23
N ILE A 218 5.95 11.26 7.55
CA ILE A 218 6.19 9.95 8.14
C ILE A 218 6.79 10.11 9.54
N PHE A 219 6.34 9.28 10.47
CA PHE A 219 6.89 9.22 11.82
C PHE A 219 8.10 8.28 11.90
N ASP A 220 9.21 8.75 12.45
CA ASP A 220 10.38 7.94 12.75
C ASP A 220 10.38 7.49 14.21
N HIS A 221 10.15 6.20 14.44
CA HIS A 221 10.17 5.65 15.80
C HIS A 221 11.57 5.58 16.41
N GLU A 222 12.64 5.54 15.60
CA GLU A 222 14.01 5.46 16.12
C GLU A 222 14.47 6.80 16.69
N HIS A 223 14.05 7.90 16.05
CA HIS A 223 14.47 9.26 16.40
C HIS A 223 13.39 10.07 17.13
N ASP A 224 12.18 9.54 17.27
CA ASP A 224 11.00 10.24 17.81
C ASP A 224 10.75 11.58 17.08
N ASP A 225 10.94 11.59 15.76
CA ASP A 225 10.83 12.76 14.90
C ASP A 225 9.96 12.53 13.66
N TRP A 226 9.85 13.56 12.84
CA TRP A 226 9.03 13.56 11.63
C TRP A 226 9.88 13.90 10.42
N PHE A 227 9.64 13.20 9.32
CA PHE A 227 10.27 13.51 8.04
C PHE A 227 9.27 13.43 6.89
N GLY A 228 9.53 14.21 5.85
CA GLY A 228 8.84 14.15 4.58
C GLY A 228 9.60 13.22 3.62
N ARG A 229 8.88 12.28 3.01
CA ARG A 229 9.38 11.45 1.91
C ARG A 229 8.62 11.77 0.64
N ASP A 230 9.35 12.14 -0.41
CA ASP A 230 8.78 12.39 -1.72
C ASP A 230 8.13 11.12 -2.27
N ARG A 231 7.00 11.30 -2.95
CA ARG A 231 6.29 10.21 -3.60
C ARG A 231 7.21 9.46 -4.55
N GLY A 232 7.25 8.14 -4.41
CA GLY A 232 8.08 7.27 -5.24
C GLY A 232 9.57 7.30 -4.91
N ASP A 233 10.01 7.98 -3.84
CA ASP A 233 11.39 7.81 -3.36
C ASP A 233 11.56 6.41 -2.74
N GLY A 234 11.87 5.45 -3.60
CA GLY A 234 12.16 4.06 -3.25
C GLY A 234 13.41 3.88 -2.39
N THR A 235 14.23 4.91 -2.22
CA THR A 235 15.51 4.86 -1.50
C THR A 235 15.43 5.50 -0.12
N GLY A 236 14.58 6.51 0.05
CA GLY A 236 14.49 7.36 1.24
C GLY A 236 15.63 8.37 1.36
N ARG A 237 16.61 8.38 0.45
CA ARG A 237 17.82 9.22 0.58
C ARG A 237 17.53 10.71 0.47
N HIS A 238 16.37 11.10 -0.04
CA HIS A 238 15.98 12.49 -0.19
C HIS A 238 15.07 12.98 0.95
N ASP A 239 14.82 12.15 1.96
CA ASP A 239 13.98 12.50 3.11
C ASP A 239 14.40 13.84 3.72
N ARG A 240 13.41 14.68 4.04
CA ARG A 240 13.62 16.01 4.64
C ARG A 240 13.00 16.06 6.03
N PRO A 241 13.56 16.81 6.99
CA PRO A 241 12.89 16.98 8.26
C PRO A 241 11.51 17.63 8.05
N ALA A 242 10.51 17.18 8.78
CA ALA A 242 9.17 17.73 8.80
C ALA A 242 8.82 18.21 10.21
N LYS A 243 7.86 19.15 10.30
CA LYS A 243 7.29 19.52 11.60
C LYS A 243 6.29 18.44 12.04
N PRO A 244 6.10 18.22 13.34
CA PRO A 244 5.00 17.42 13.83
C PRO A 244 3.67 17.89 13.24
N PRO A 245 2.83 16.99 12.71
CA PRO A 245 1.51 17.36 12.22
C PRO A 245 0.59 17.74 13.38
N ALA A 246 -0.46 18.50 13.08
CA ALA A 246 -1.45 18.92 14.07
C ALA A 246 -2.19 17.72 14.70
N ASP A 247 -2.42 16.66 13.90
CA ASP A 247 -2.89 15.36 14.36
C ASP A 247 -1.78 14.32 14.12
N PRO A 248 -0.95 14.01 15.12
CA PRO A 248 0.12 13.02 15.00
C PRO A 248 -0.39 11.58 15.01
N ASN A 249 -1.67 11.35 15.25
CA ASN A 249 -2.23 10.02 15.35
C ASN A 249 -3.61 9.90 14.67
N PRO A 250 -3.68 10.10 13.34
CA PRO A 250 -4.95 10.14 12.61
C PRO A 250 -5.74 8.82 12.66
N MET A 251 -5.11 7.73 13.11
CA MET A 251 -5.73 6.41 13.27
C MET A 251 -6.60 6.33 14.52
N TYR A 252 -6.28 7.13 15.54
CA TYR A 252 -6.90 7.11 16.85
C TYR A 252 -7.33 8.53 17.25
N PRO A 253 -8.39 9.06 16.63
CA PRO A 253 -8.87 10.38 17.01
C PRO A 253 -9.29 10.39 18.48
N PRO A 254 -9.11 11.52 19.18
CA PRO A 254 -9.53 11.65 20.55
C PRO A 254 -11.03 11.34 20.69
N PRO A 255 -11.48 10.80 21.83
CA PRO A 255 -12.89 10.62 22.11
C PRO A 255 -13.62 11.94 21.85
N GLN A 256 -14.62 11.91 20.97
CA GLN A 256 -15.57 13.00 20.86
C GLN A 256 -16.35 13.01 22.17
N HIS A 257 -15.95 13.84 23.14
CA HIS A 257 -16.79 14.09 24.30
C HIS A 257 -18.07 14.72 23.76
N GLY A 258 -19.15 13.94 23.74
CA GLY A 258 -20.48 14.50 23.51
C GLY A 258 -20.65 15.69 24.45
N CYS A 259 -21.12 16.82 23.93
CA CYS A 259 -21.39 17.97 24.77
C CYS A 259 -22.25 17.51 25.95
N PRO A 260 -21.90 17.89 27.20
CA PRO A 260 -22.77 17.59 28.33
C PRO A 260 -24.16 18.17 28.00
N PRO A 261 -25.25 17.40 28.21
CA PRO A 261 -26.58 17.95 28.02
C PRO A 261 -26.68 19.20 28.88
N THR A 262 -27.04 20.32 28.27
CA THR A 262 -27.29 21.56 29.00
C THR A 262 -28.34 21.24 30.08
N PRO A 263 -28.09 21.47 31.38
CA PRO A 263 -29.10 21.25 32.39
C PRO A 263 -30.24 22.23 32.14
N GLY A 264 -31.41 21.73 31.71
CA GLY A 264 -32.65 22.51 31.74
C GLY A 264 -33.50 22.61 30.48
N GLN A 265 -33.36 21.76 29.45
CA GLN A 265 -34.38 21.68 28.40
C GLN A 265 -34.85 20.24 28.17
N SER A 266 -36.03 19.95 28.73
CA SER A 266 -36.85 18.83 28.32
C SER A 266 -37.54 19.20 27.01
N GLY A 267 -37.29 18.42 25.96
CA GLY A 267 -38.10 18.38 24.74
C GLY A 267 -37.62 19.25 23.57
N ALA A 268 -36.92 18.62 22.62
CA ALA A 268 -37.19 18.64 21.17
C ALA A 268 -35.95 18.15 20.40
N SER A 269 -36.10 17.05 19.65
CA SER A 269 -35.14 16.63 18.64
C SER A 269 -35.11 17.65 17.50
N GLY A 270 -34.02 18.38 17.37
CA GLY A 270 -33.74 19.26 16.23
C GLY A 270 -32.25 19.30 15.95
N THR A 271 -31.83 18.70 14.83
CA THR A 271 -30.45 18.73 14.33
C THR A 271 -30.15 20.15 13.82
N THR A 272 -29.49 20.96 14.64
CA THR A 272 -28.85 22.21 14.19
C THR A 272 -27.36 22.15 14.54
N PRO A 273 -26.43 22.45 13.61
CA PRO A 273 -25.01 22.51 13.93
C PRO A 273 -24.69 23.75 14.78
N CYS A 274 -23.83 23.60 15.79
CA CYS A 274 -23.32 24.72 16.59
C CYS A 274 -22.45 25.67 15.73
N PRO A 275 -22.54 27.00 15.91
CA PRO A 275 -21.57 27.92 15.36
C PRO A 275 -20.25 27.87 16.17
N PRO A 276 -19.09 28.17 15.57
CA PRO A 276 -17.82 28.17 16.28
C PRO A 276 -17.74 29.31 17.29
N THR A 277 -17.24 28.99 18.50
CA THR A 277 -16.98 29.92 19.58
C THR A 277 -15.83 30.87 19.21
N SER A 278 -16.13 32.07 18.71
CA SER A 278 -15.14 33.14 18.64
C SER A 278 -14.92 33.72 20.04
N THR A 279 -13.77 33.42 20.64
CA THR A 279 -13.22 34.23 21.74
C THR A 279 -12.77 35.58 21.20
N GLY A 280 -13.65 36.58 21.28
CA GLY A 280 -13.34 37.99 21.07
C GLY A 280 -13.38 38.76 22.41
N PRO A 281 -12.45 39.70 22.67
CA PRO A 281 -12.34 40.35 23.96
C PRO A 281 -13.46 41.38 24.21
N SER A 282 -13.87 41.44 25.48
CA SER A 282 -14.93 42.28 26.04
C SER A 282 -14.76 43.77 25.73
N ARG A 283 -15.85 44.44 25.33
CA ARG A 283 -15.95 45.91 25.30
C ARG A 283 -17.07 46.36 26.25
N PRO A 284 -16.86 47.37 27.12
CA PRO A 284 -17.89 47.81 28.06
C PRO A 284 -18.95 48.71 27.41
N SER A 285 -20.13 48.65 28.02
CA SER A 285 -21.38 49.33 27.68
C SER A 285 -21.26 50.86 27.60
N GLY A 286 -21.96 51.45 26.62
CA GLY A 286 -22.33 52.87 26.63
C GLY A 286 -23.84 53.02 26.37
N PRO A 287 -24.53 54.03 26.93
CA PRO A 287 -25.94 54.26 26.63
C PRO A 287 -26.15 55.31 25.53
N GLY A 288 -27.13 55.03 24.66
CA GLY A 288 -28.05 56.00 24.03
C GLY A 288 -27.50 57.03 23.03
N THR A 289 -27.92 56.91 21.76
CA THR A 289 -28.74 57.90 21.01
C THR A 289 -28.67 57.66 19.49
N VAL A 290 -29.83 57.60 18.85
CA VAL A 290 -30.12 57.89 17.43
C VAL A 290 -31.03 59.13 17.41
N PRO A 291 -31.26 59.90 16.32
CA PRO A 291 -30.98 59.65 14.89
C PRO A 291 -30.50 60.87 14.04
N LYS A 292 -30.06 60.65 12.78
CA LYS A 292 -30.52 61.35 11.54
C LYS A 292 -29.62 61.07 10.31
N SER A 293 -30.25 60.64 9.21
CA SER A 293 -29.72 60.66 7.83
C SER A 293 -29.73 62.09 7.25
N PRO A 294 -28.93 62.40 6.19
CA PRO A 294 -29.44 62.45 4.81
C PRO A 294 -28.37 62.05 3.72
N PRO A 295 -28.51 62.36 2.40
CA PRO A 295 -28.81 61.44 1.30
C PRO A 295 -27.62 61.18 0.31
N PRO A 296 -27.79 60.38 -0.77
CA PRO A 296 -26.68 59.92 -1.62
C PRO A 296 -26.47 60.82 -2.84
N ASN A 297 -25.21 61.03 -3.23
CA ASN A 297 -24.84 61.63 -4.52
C ASN A 297 -24.05 60.63 -5.37
N SER A 298 -24.61 60.33 -6.55
CA SER A 298 -23.91 59.79 -7.71
C SER A 298 -23.13 60.92 -8.41
N PRO A 299 -22.11 60.60 -9.23
CA PRO A 299 -22.34 60.85 -10.65
C PRO A 299 -21.79 59.78 -11.60
N SER A 300 -22.35 59.83 -12.80
CA SER A 300 -22.19 58.96 -13.96
C SER A 300 -21.15 59.50 -14.96
N ALA A 301 -20.63 58.56 -15.76
CA ALA A 301 -20.16 58.68 -17.16
C ALA A 301 -18.94 59.54 -17.53
N GLN A 302 -17.91 58.89 -18.12
CA GLN A 302 -17.60 59.03 -19.56
C GLN A 302 -16.56 58.01 -20.05
N SER A 303 -16.89 57.34 -21.16
CA SER A 303 -15.96 56.79 -22.16
C SER A 303 -15.77 57.85 -23.26
N PRO A 304 -14.67 57.88 -24.05
CA PRO A 304 -14.45 56.94 -25.17
C PRO A 304 -12.96 56.50 -25.28
N GLY A 305 -12.53 55.42 -25.93
CA GLY A 305 -12.94 54.76 -27.17
C GLY A 305 -11.74 54.80 -28.14
N LYS A 306 -11.23 53.62 -28.56
CA LYS A 306 -10.66 53.34 -29.90
C LYS A 306 -10.09 51.92 -29.99
N SER A 307 -10.62 51.17 -30.96
CA SER A 307 -10.10 49.93 -31.55
C SER A 307 -8.93 50.24 -32.50
N PRO A 308 -8.11 49.24 -32.90
CA PRO A 308 -8.43 48.61 -34.19
C PRO A 308 -8.32 47.08 -34.24
N SER A 309 -8.93 46.57 -35.32
CA SER A 309 -9.20 45.20 -35.72
C SER A 309 -8.01 44.31 -36.11
N SER A 310 -8.30 43.00 -36.00
CA SER A 310 -8.01 41.89 -36.93
C SER A 310 -6.56 41.49 -37.22
N LYS A 311 -6.25 40.20 -36.99
CA LYS A 311 -6.04 39.21 -38.06
C LYS A 311 -6.00 37.78 -37.50
N SER A 312 -6.81 36.92 -38.09
CA SER A 312 -6.73 35.46 -38.05
C SER A 312 -5.49 34.98 -38.83
N PRO A 313 -5.02 33.75 -38.58
CA PRO A 313 -4.86 32.87 -39.72
C PRO A 313 -5.52 31.51 -39.50
N SER A 314 -6.21 31.07 -40.55
CA SER A 314 -6.64 29.72 -40.80
C SER A 314 -5.58 28.98 -41.63
N SER A 315 -5.62 27.64 -41.55
CA SER A 315 -5.17 26.64 -42.53
C SER A 315 -3.69 26.58 -42.93
N GLY A 316 -3.09 25.41 -42.68
CA GLY A 316 -1.82 24.98 -43.25
C GLY A 316 -1.51 23.52 -42.93
N SER A 317 -2.13 22.58 -43.63
CA SER A 317 -1.67 21.19 -43.73
C SER A 317 -0.34 21.13 -44.48
N PRO A 318 0.58 20.22 -44.12
CA PRO A 318 1.55 19.65 -45.04
C PRO A 318 1.34 18.13 -45.23
N PRO A 319 1.94 17.54 -46.28
CA PRO A 319 1.31 16.47 -47.04
C PRO A 319 1.70 15.06 -46.60
N SER A 320 0.85 14.13 -47.04
CA SER A 320 1.11 12.70 -47.17
C SER A 320 2.37 12.45 -48.01
N GLY A 321 3.24 11.57 -47.53
CA GLY A 321 4.46 11.13 -48.22
C GLY A 321 4.87 9.75 -47.73
N SER A 322 4.17 8.71 -48.20
CA SER A 322 4.61 7.32 -48.09
C SER A 322 5.85 7.10 -48.96
N PRO A 323 6.90 6.41 -48.46
CA PRO A 323 7.81 5.67 -49.30
C PRO A 323 7.27 4.24 -49.55
N PRO A 324 7.59 3.62 -50.69
CA PRO A 324 6.99 2.37 -51.14
C PRO A 324 7.52 1.15 -50.39
N ALA A 325 6.68 0.12 -50.38
CA ALA A 325 7.04 -1.24 -50.02
C ALA A 325 8.04 -1.83 -51.01
N GLU A 326 9.19 -2.30 -50.51
CA GLU A 326 9.99 -3.32 -51.17
C GLU A 326 9.83 -4.64 -50.39
N SER A 327 9.22 -5.61 -51.07
CA SER A 327 9.30 -7.02 -50.71
C SER A 327 10.63 -7.60 -51.17
N PRO A 328 11.25 -8.50 -50.41
CA PRO A 328 11.96 -9.62 -50.98
C PRO A 328 11.15 -10.90 -50.81
N LYS A 329 11.13 -11.65 -51.90
CA LYS A 329 10.48 -12.93 -52.11
C LYS A 329 10.93 -14.00 -51.13
N SER A 330 10.01 -14.93 -50.86
CA SER A 330 10.30 -16.28 -50.41
C SER A 330 11.31 -16.96 -51.34
N GLU A 331 12.37 -17.53 -50.75
CA GLU A 331 12.98 -18.75 -51.26
C GLU A 331 13.20 -19.70 -50.08
N SER A 332 12.49 -20.82 -50.15
CA SER A 332 12.72 -22.03 -49.38
C SER A 332 13.63 -22.92 -50.21
N PRO A 333 14.67 -23.55 -49.64
CA PRO A 333 15.20 -24.78 -50.18
C PRO A 333 14.77 -25.96 -49.31
N SER A 334 14.16 -26.92 -50.01
CA SER A 334 13.88 -28.28 -49.57
C SER A 334 15.11 -29.02 -49.05
N ALA A 335 14.80 -30.02 -48.24
CA ALA A 335 15.67 -31.09 -47.78
C ALA A 335 16.45 -31.78 -48.91
N GLU A 336 17.70 -32.14 -48.61
CA GLU A 336 18.41 -33.23 -49.28
C GLU A 336 19.23 -34.00 -48.24
N SER A 337 18.93 -35.28 -48.10
CA SER A 337 19.76 -36.28 -47.40
C SER A 337 21.05 -36.54 -48.18
N PRO A 338 22.07 -37.13 -47.53
CA PRO A 338 22.78 -38.20 -48.23
C PRO A 338 22.95 -39.47 -47.40
N ASN A 339 23.00 -40.54 -48.18
CA ASN A 339 23.00 -41.94 -47.81
C ASN A 339 24.28 -42.43 -47.13
N THR A 340 24.08 -43.53 -46.41
CA THR A 340 25.02 -44.57 -45.97
C THR A 340 25.91 -45.11 -47.09
N GLU A 341 27.21 -45.27 -46.82
CA GLU A 341 28.00 -46.41 -47.33
C GLU A 341 29.16 -46.75 -46.37
N SER A 342 29.28 -48.04 -46.03
CA SER A 342 30.35 -48.64 -45.23
C SER A 342 31.67 -48.75 -46.03
N PRO A 343 32.78 -49.11 -45.37
CA PRO A 343 33.30 -50.45 -45.67
C PRO A 343 33.76 -51.24 -44.44
N SER A 344 33.72 -52.57 -44.64
CA SER A 344 34.02 -53.63 -43.69
C SER A 344 35.52 -53.92 -43.53
N THR A 345 35.87 -54.34 -42.30
CA THR A 345 36.78 -55.43 -41.88
C THR A 345 38.24 -55.50 -42.36
N GLU A 346 39.16 -55.50 -41.38
CA GLU A 346 40.08 -56.62 -41.10
C GLU A 346 40.58 -56.56 -39.64
N GLY A 347 40.41 -57.66 -38.88
CA GLY A 347 41.17 -57.93 -37.64
C GLY A 347 42.49 -58.67 -37.98
N PRO A 348 43.37 -59.04 -37.01
CA PRO A 348 42.95 -59.86 -35.87
C PRO A 348 43.74 -59.69 -34.52
N SER A 349 43.22 -60.40 -33.50
CA SER A 349 43.93 -61.17 -32.45
C SER A 349 44.29 -60.56 -31.07
N SER A 350 43.58 -61.08 -30.05
CA SER A 350 43.99 -61.52 -28.70
C SER A 350 44.79 -60.62 -27.75
N ALA A 351 44.17 -60.30 -26.59
CA ALA A 351 44.53 -60.89 -25.28
C ALA A 351 43.75 -60.21 -24.11
N GLN A 352 43.04 -61.01 -23.31
CA GLN A 352 42.78 -60.74 -21.88
C GLN A 352 44.12 -60.97 -21.11
N PRO A 353 44.36 -60.47 -19.86
CA PRO A 353 43.40 -60.53 -18.74
C PRO A 353 43.56 -59.48 -17.59
N VAL A 354 42.81 -59.75 -16.51
CA VAL A 354 42.98 -59.41 -15.07
C VAL A 354 42.80 -57.98 -14.55
N SER A 355 41.84 -57.87 -13.63
CA SER A 355 41.72 -56.86 -12.57
C SER A 355 42.72 -57.09 -11.44
N PRO A 356 43.05 -56.07 -10.63
CA PRO A 356 43.54 -56.28 -9.27
C PRO A 356 42.61 -55.71 -8.18
N ALA A 357 42.43 -56.51 -7.12
CA ALA A 357 42.09 -56.13 -5.74
C ALA A 357 43.31 -55.42 -5.08
N SER A 358 43.35 -54.84 -3.87
CA SER A 358 42.68 -55.01 -2.56
C SER A 358 43.20 -53.83 -1.67
N SER A 359 42.53 -53.32 -0.62
CA SER A 359 42.67 -53.80 0.77
C SER A 359 42.03 -52.80 1.77
N GLY A 360 41.40 -53.29 2.85
CA GLY A 360 41.23 -52.54 4.13
C GLY A 360 39.84 -52.58 4.80
N PRO A 361 39.68 -53.15 6.03
CA PRO A 361 38.37 -53.49 6.62
C PRO A 361 37.86 -52.61 7.79
N GLN A 362 36.54 -52.74 8.04
CA GLN A 362 35.73 -52.63 9.28
C GLN A 362 36.07 -51.58 10.37
N SER A 363 35.05 -50.78 10.76
CA SER A 363 34.41 -50.83 12.09
C SER A 363 33.25 -49.82 12.20
N SER A 364 32.13 -50.26 12.78
CA SER A 364 30.93 -49.47 13.11
C SER A 364 31.20 -48.39 14.18
N PRO A 365 30.24 -47.48 14.42
CA PRO A 365 29.66 -47.52 15.77
C PRO A 365 28.13 -47.41 15.84
N SER A 366 27.64 -48.15 16.83
CA SER A 366 26.28 -48.19 17.38
C SER A 366 25.92 -46.93 18.18
N SER A 367 24.62 -46.76 18.41
CA SER A 367 24.01 -45.87 19.42
C SER A 367 24.68 -45.91 20.80
N PRO A 368 24.40 -44.90 21.63
CA PRO A 368 23.87 -45.22 22.96
C PRO A 368 22.65 -44.37 23.35
N GLY A 369 21.73 -45.00 24.09
CA GLY A 369 20.66 -44.34 24.81
C GLY A 369 21.03 -44.05 26.27
N ALA A 370 20.27 -43.11 26.84
CA ALA A 370 19.86 -42.91 28.24
C ALA A 370 20.80 -43.27 29.41
N VAL A 371 21.04 -42.32 30.33
CA VAL A 371 20.52 -42.33 31.72
C VAL A 371 20.69 -40.97 32.43
N SER A 372 19.75 -40.76 33.35
CA SER A 372 19.48 -39.76 34.41
C SER A 372 20.64 -39.12 35.21
N GLU A 373 20.45 -37.85 35.61
CA GLU A 373 20.54 -37.30 36.99
C GLU A 373 20.43 -35.75 36.92
N ALA A 374 19.40 -35.13 37.49
CA ALA A 374 19.29 -34.60 38.87
C ALA A 374 19.75 -33.13 39.03
N SER A 375 18.75 -32.31 39.38
CA SER A 375 18.72 -31.06 40.13
C SER A 375 20.02 -30.37 40.55
N GLN A 376 20.19 -29.10 40.18
CA GLN A 376 20.48 -28.03 41.16
C GLN A 376 20.30 -26.61 40.59
N GLU A 377 19.46 -25.85 41.30
CA GLU A 377 19.27 -24.41 41.26
C GLU A 377 20.57 -23.64 41.58
N PRO A 378 20.74 -22.41 41.07
CA PRO A 378 21.46 -21.40 41.84
C PRO A 378 20.64 -20.14 42.10
N ALA A 379 20.66 -19.79 43.38
CA ALA A 379 20.03 -18.66 44.03
C ALA A 379 20.55 -17.28 43.54
N ALA A 380 19.67 -16.30 43.69
CA ALA A 380 19.93 -14.87 43.50
C ALA A 380 20.92 -14.30 44.55
N PRO A 381 21.76 -13.32 44.20
CA PRO A 381 22.43 -12.49 45.18
C PRO A 381 21.59 -11.24 45.52
N GLY A 382 21.45 -11.00 46.82
CA GLY A 382 20.66 -9.94 47.42
C GLY A 382 21.25 -8.54 47.33
N SER A 383 20.39 -7.59 47.68
CA SER A 383 20.64 -6.16 47.89
C SER A 383 21.74 -5.86 48.93
N PRO A 384 22.28 -4.64 48.90
CA PRO A 384 22.67 -3.95 50.12
C PRO A 384 21.80 -2.69 50.35
N GLN A 385 21.32 -2.55 51.59
CA GLN A 385 21.01 -1.24 52.18
C GLN A 385 22.34 -0.57 52.59
N VAL A 386 22.51 0.72 52.26
CA VAL A 386 22.45 1.88 53.17
C VAL A 386 22.06 3.10 52.34
#